data_AF-A0A1V5M596-F1
#
_entry.id   AF-A0A1V5M596-F1
#
_cell.length_a   1.000
_cell.length_b   1.000
_cell.length_c   1.000
_cell.angle_alpha   90.00
_cell.angle_beta   90.00
_cell.angle_gamma   90.00
#
_symmetry.space_group_name_H-M   'P 1'
#
loop_
_entity.id
_entity.type
_entity.pdbx_description
1 polymer ?
#
loop_
_entity_poly.entity_id
_entity_poly.type
_entity_poly.pdbx_seq_one_letter_code
_entity_poly.pdbx_strand_id
1 'polypeptide(L)'
;MTSDINSSNSEQINESAEFDRHWLRSETSAEPVYQDIKQIRDYARLAFDRLDLDKNGFIERSELFTFLQSDKVSSREKSFITFLLNNQEAIAEMVSEEKSGPESGISRDDLESYFALVINLIGA
;
A
#
# COMPACT_ATOMS: atom_id res chain seq x y z
N MET A 1 31.27 46.49 -48.11
CA MET A 1 32.36 46.16 -47.15
C MET A 1 32.14 47.00 -45.90
N THR A 2 32.41 46.41 -44.74
CA THR A 2 32.16 46.87 -43.34
C THR A 2 30.70 46.77 -42.88
N SER A 3 30.31 46.18 -41.75
CA SER A 3 30.88 45.22 -40.78
C SER A 3 29.69 44.73 -39.94
N ASP A 4 29.74 43.50 -39.46
CA ASP A 4 28.81 42.92 -38.47
C ASP A 4 28.71 43.75 -37.17
N ILE A 5 27.60 43.63 -36.44
CA ILE A 5 27.56 43.22 -35.03
C ILE A 5 26.11 42.92 -34.60
N ASN A 6 25.94 41.67 -34.23
CA ASN A 6 24.86 41.03 -33.51
C ASN A 6 24.64 41.68 -32.13
N SER A 7 23.42 42.02 -31.74
CA SER A 7 23.05 42.33 -30.36
C SER A 7 21.92 41.42 -29.92
N SER A 8 22.33 40.22 -29.54
CA SER A 8 21.62 39.39 -28.58
C SER A 8 21.58 40.11 -27.24
N ASN A 9 20.40 40.23 -26.63
CA ASN A 9 20.32 40.34 -25.18
C ASN A 9 19.16 39.48 -24.69
N SER A 10 19.55 38.23 -24.46
CA SER A 10 18.94 37.18 -23.65
C SER A 10 17.99 37.65 -22.54
N GLU A 11 16.69 37.42 -22.74
CA GLU A 11 15.77 37.06 -21.66
C GLU A 11 15.94 35.55 -21.39
N GLN A 12 17.02 35.18 -20.72
CA GLN A 12 17.08 33.88 -20.04
C GLN A 12 16.28 34.02 -18.74
N ILE A 13 14.96 33.83 -18.87
CA ILE A 13 14.11 33.55 -17.74
C ILE A 13 14.61 32.23 -17.15
N ASN A 14 14.93 32.29 -15.88
CA ASN A 14 15.62 31.26 -15.12
C ASN A 14 14.73 30.01 -14.97
N GLU A 15 14.71 29.14 -15.99
CA GLU A 15 13.97 27.85 -15.99
C GLU A 15 14.36 26.94 -14.82
N SER A 16 15.56 27.13 -14.25
CA SER A 16 16.00 26.39 -13.05
C SER A 16 15.18 26.72 -11.81
N ALA A 17 14.65 27.94 -11.68
CA ALA A 17 13.84 28.34 -10.53
C ALA A 17 12.38 27.84 -10.59
N GLU A 18 11.88 27.49 -11.78
CA GLU A 18 10.56 26.87 -11.96
C GLU A 18 10.62 25.36 -11.70
N PHE A 19 11.70 24.70 -12.14
CA PHE A 19 11.97 23.30 -11.85
C PHE A 19 12.22 23.07 -10.35
N ASP A 20 12.97 23.97 -9.70
CA ASP A 20 13.27 23.91 -8.26
C ASP A 20 12.04 24.19 -7.36
N ARG A 21 10.94 24.72 -7.91
CA ARG A 21 9.67 24.85 -7.16
C ARG A 21 8.73 23.68 -7.35
N HIS A 22 8.98 22.81 -8.32
CA HIS A 22 8.11 21.67 -8.60
C HIS A 22 8.34 20.52 -7.61
N TRP A 23 9.56 20.34 -7.09
CA TRP A 23 9.84 19.34 -6.06
C TRP A 23 9.41 19.77 -4.65
N LEU A 24 9.30 21.08 -4.41
CA LEU A 24 8.89 21.63 -3.10
C LEU A 24 7.37 21.71 -2.91
N ARG A 25 6.58 21.45 -3.97
CA ARG A 25 5.11 21.46 -3.92
C ARG A 25 4.49 20.06 -3.78
N SER A 26 5.33 19.03 -3.78
CA SER A 26 4.92 17.70 -3.32
C SER A 26 5.06 17.64 -1.80
N GLU A 27 4.25 18.44 -1.09
CA GLU A 27 3.66 17.91 0.14
C GLU A 27 2.99 16.61 -0.29
N THR A 28 3.63 15.48 0.03
CA THR A 28 3.25 14.14 -0.39
C THR A 28 1.78 13.94 -0.11
N SER A 29 0.93 14.04 -1.14
CA SER A 29 -0.50 13.84 -0.97
C SER A 29 -0.69 12.43 -0.44
N ALA A 30 -1.49 12.27 0.62
CA ALA A 30 -1.79 10.96 1.18
C ALA A 30 -2.58 10.06 0.20
N GLU A 31 -3.04 10.62 -0.92
CA GLU A 31 -3.93 9.95 -1.87
C GLU A 31 -3.39 8.67 -2.49
N PRO A 32 -2.16 8.58 -2.99
CA PRO A 32 -1.64 7.32 -3.51
C PRO A 32 -1.62 6.22 -2.43
N VAL A 33 -1.22 6.59 -1.20
CA VAL A 33 -1.17 5.66 -0.07
C VAL A 33 -2.58 5.22 0.34
N TYR A 34 -3.53 6.15 0.43
CA TYR A 34 -4.92 5.85 0.73
C TYR A 34 -5.53 4.87 -0.29
N GLN A 35 -5.28 5.09 -1.59
CA GLN A 35 -5.78 4.19 -2.63
C GLN A 35 -5.13 2.80 -2.58
N ASP A 36 -3.84 2.71 -2.25
CA ASP A 36 -3.16 1.42 -2.07
C ASP A 36 -3.70 0.66 -0.86
N ILE A 37 -3.86 1.33 0.29
CA ILE A 37 -4.45 0.72 1.50
C ILE A 37 -5.87 0.23 1.22
N LYS A 38 -6.68 1.01 0.52
CA LYS A 38 -8.04 0.61 0.13
C LYS A 38 -8.04 -0.64 -0.75
N GLN A 39 -7.14 -0.72 -1.74
CA GLN A 39 -7.01 -1.90 -2.60
C GLN A 39 -6.59 -3.14 -1.81
N ILE A 40 -5.64 -3.01 -0.88
CA ILE A 40 -5.19 -4.12 -0.04
C ILE A 40 -6.36 -4.62 0.83
N ARG A 41 -7.10 -3.71 1.47
CA ARG A 41 -8.30 -4.05 2.26
C ARG A 41 -9.32 -4.81 1.41
N ASP A 42 -9.66 -4.27 0.24
CA ASP A 42 -10.67 -4.86 -0.64
C ASP A 42 -10.22 -6.25 -1.12
N TYR A 43 -8.93 -6.42 -1.43
CA TYR A 43 -8.35 -7.72 -1.72
C TYR A 43 -8.49 -8.69 -0.54
N ALA A 44 -8.05 -8.30 0.67
CA ALA A 44 -8.05 -9.17 1.84
C ALA A 44 -9.47 -9.66 2.19
N ARG A 45 -10.46 -8.78 2.13
CA ARG A 45 -11.88 -9.11 2.34
C ARG A 45 -12.41 -10.13 1.34
N LEU A 46 -12.17 -9.89 0.05
CA LEU A 46 -12.69 -10.74 -1.04
C LEU A 46 -11.95 -12.07 -1.16
N ALA A 47 -10.66 -12.07 -0.82
CA ALA A 47 -9.81 -13.26 -0.91
C ALA A 47 -9.83 -14.11 0.36
N PHE A 48 -10.47 -13.67 1.45
CA PHE A 48 -10.39 -14.33 2.76
C PHE A 48 -10.64 -15.84 2.68
N ASP A 49 -11.81 -16.27 2.18
CA ASP A 49 -12.18 -17.69 2.09
C ASP A 49 -11.29 -18.50 1.14
N ARG A 50 -10.55 -17.82 0.26
CA ARG A 50 -9.56 -18.45 -0.61
C ARG A 50 -8.23 -18.59 0.11
N LEU A 51 -7.84 -17.59 0.91
CA LEU A 51 -6.58 -17.54 1.65
C LEU A 51 -6.60 -18.50 2.84
N ASP A 52 -7.74 -18.62 3.53
CA ASP A 52 -8.02 -19.61 4.57
C ASP A 52 -8.25 -20.99 3.91
N LEU A 53 -7.18 -21.79 3.82
CA LEU A 53 -7.14 -23.06 3.10
C LEU A 53 -7.80 -24.18 3.89
N ASP A 54 -7.62 -24.20 5.20
CA ASP A 54 -8.19 -25.22 6.08
C ASP A 54 -9.62 -24.87 6.56
N LYS A 55 -10.06 -23.63 6.32
CA LYS A 55 -11.38 -23.08 6.64
C LYS A 55 -11.62 -22.99 8.15
N ASN A 56 -10.57 -22.76 8.92
CA ASN A 56 -10.67 -22.61 10.36
C ASN A 56 -11.15 -21.22 10.79
N GLY A 57 -11.30 -20.29 9.84
CA GLY A 57 -11.77 -18.92 10.08
C GLY A 57 -10.65 -17.92 10.34
N PHE A 58 -9.38 -18.34 10.22
CA PHE A 58 -8.19 -17.52 10.39
C PHE A 58 -7.27 -17.70 9.18
N ILE A 59 -6.63 -16.63 8.75
CA ILE A 59 -5.56 -16.72 7.76
C ILE A 59 -4.23 -16.86 8.50
N GLU A 60 -3.56 -17.97 8.30
CA GLU A 60 -2.29 -18.28 8.92
C GLU A 60 -1.08 -17.99 8.01
N ARG A 61 0.09 -17.92 8.63
CA ARG A 61 1.35 -17.61 7.95
C ARG A 61 1.67 -18.63 6.84
N SER A 62 1.45 -19.91 7.13
CA SER A 62 1.68 -21.03 6.21
C SER A 62 0.81 -20.93 4.96
N GLU A 63 -0.42 -20.47 5.11
CA GLU A 63 -1.37 -20.32 4.01
C GLU A 63 -0.98 -19.17 3.09
N LEU A 64 -0.63 -18.00 3.67
CA LEU A 64 -0.08 -16.87 2.90
C LEU A 64 1.16 -17.28 2.10
N PHE A 65 2.09 -18.04 2.71
CA PHE A 65 3.27 -18.56 2.00
C PHE A 65 2.91 -19.51 0.85
N THR A 66 1.89 -20.35 1.02
CA THR A 66 1.40 -21.25 -0.02
C THR A 66 0.94 -20.45 -1.26
N PHE A 67 0.26 -19.32 -1.07
CA PHE A 67 -0.15 -18.46 -2.17
C PHE A 67 1.03 -17.71 -2.82
N LEU A 68 2.03 -17.27 -2.05
CA LEU A 68 3.21 -16.60 -2.62
C LEU A 68 4.02 -17.51 -3.56
N GLN A 69 4.07 -18.82 -3.28
CA GLN A 69 4.76 -19.81 -4.10
C GLN A 69 3.99 -20.22 -5.36
N SER A 70 2.70 -19.91 -5.45
CA SER A 70 1.87 -20.29 -6.59
C SER A 70 2.15 -19.41 -7.82
N ASP A 71 2.27 -20.04 -8.98
CA ASP A 71 2.37 -19.35 -10.29
C ASP A 71 1.02 -18.80 -10.77
N LYS A 72 -0.08 -19.21 -10.13
CA LYS A 72 -1.44 -18.74 -10.46
C LYS A 72 -1.77 -17.39 -9.84
N VAL A 73 -0.94 -16.92 -8.91
CA VAL A 73 -1.13 -15.64 -8.20
C VAL A 73 -0.35 -14.56 -8.92
N SER A 74 -1.03 -13.48 -9.30
CA SER A 74 -0.40 -12.37 -10.01
C SER A 74 0.61 -11.61 -9.13
N SER A 75 1.58 -10.92 -9.73
CA SER A 75 2.55 -10.12 -8.97
C SER A 75 1.90 -9.07 -8.06
N ARG A 76 0.77 -8.49 -8.48
CA ARG A 76 0.01 -7.52 -7.67
C ARG A 76 -0.63 -8.20 -6.46
N GLU A 77 -1.28 -9.34 -6.64
CA GLU A 77 -1.82 -10.11 -5.51
C GLU A 77 -0.71 -10.56 -4.55
N LYS A 78 0.46 -10.99 -5.08
CA LYS A 78 1.62 -11.32 -4.23
C LYS A 78 2.07 -10.13 -3.38
N SER A 79 2.01 -8.89 -3.91
CA SER A 79 2.32 -7.70 -3.12
C SER A 79 1.32 -7.47 -1.98
N PHE A 80 0.03 -7.74 -2.21
CA PHE A 80 -1.00 -7.65 -1.17
C PHE A 80 -0.83 -8.74 -0.11
N ILE A 81 -0.57 -9.99 -0.51
CA ILE A 81 -0.27 -11.09 0.40
C ILE A 81 0.98 -10.79 1.23
N THR A 82 2.02 -10.23 0.60
CA THR A 82 3.24 -9.81 1.30
C THR A 82 2.95 -8.71 2.32
N PHE A 83 2.06 -7.76 2.01
CA PHE A 83 1.62 -6.78 2.98
C PHE A 83 0.95 -7.43 4.19
N LEU A 84 0.01 -8.35 3.97
CA LEU A 84 -0.67 -9.07 5.06
C LEU A 84 0.34 -9.84 5.92
N LEU A 85 1.28 -10.55 5.29
CA LEU A 85 2.33 -11.31 5.96
C LEU A 85 3.23 -10.43 6.82
N ASN A 86 3.65 -9.27 6.30
CA ASN A 86 4.54 -8.35 7.01
C ASN A 86 3.87 -7.62 8.17
N ASN A 87 2.55 -7.50 8.14
CA ASN A 87 1.76 -6.82 9.17
C ASN A 87 0.91 -7.81 10.00
N GLN A 88 1.14 -9.11 9.86
CA GLN A 88 0.27 -10.16 10.41
C GLN A 88 0.05 -10.03 11.92
N GLU A 89 1.12 -9.83 12.67
CA GLU A 89 1.06 -9.65 14.13
C GLU A 89 0.23 -8.42 14.50
N ALA A 90 0.54 -7.26 13.90
CA ALA A 90 -0.20 -6.03 14.14
C ALA A 90 -1.68 -6.12 13.72
N ILE A 91 -2.00 -6.93 12.72
CA ILE A 91 -3.39 -7.17 12.30
C ILE A 91 -4.08 -8.09 13.31
N ALA A 92 -3.48 -9.24 13.65
CA ALA A 92 -4.05 -10.24 14.55
C ALA A 92 -4.24 -9.76 16.01
N GLU A 93 -3.52 -8.71 16.41
CA GLU A 93 -3.67 -8.09 17.73
C GLU A 93 -4.81 -7.04 17.78
N MET A 94 -5.44 -6.70 16.65
CA MET A 94 -6.46 -5.64 16.61
C MET A 94 -7.72 -5.99 17.40
N VAL A 95 -8.14 -7.26 17.35
CA VAL A 95 -9.28 -7.75 18.10
C VAL A 95 -8.80 -8.86 19.02
N SER A 96 -8.86 -8.62 20.32
CA SER A 96 -8.64 -9.69 21.30
C SER A 96 -9.87 -10.61 21.30
N GLU A 97 -9.87 -11.61 20.42
CA GLU A 97 -10.95 -12.58 20.36
C GLU A 97 -10.92 -13.48 21.60
N GLU A 98 -12.07 -13.69 22.26
CA GLU A 98 -12.23 -14.80 23.23
C GLU A 98 -12.20 -16.18 22.57
N LYS A 99 -12.18 -16.24 21.22
CA LYS A 99 -12.06 -17.49 20.46
C LYS A 99 -10.66 -18.06 20.56
N SER A 100 -10.60 -19.36 20.80
CA SER A 100 -9.38 -20.16 20.69
C SER A 100 -8.93 -20.27 19.22
N GLY A 101 -8.34 -19.20 18.68
CA GLY A 101 -7.67 -19.18 17.39
C GLY A 101 -6.16 -19.46 17.50
N PRO A 102 -5.45 -19.61 16.37
CA PRO A 102 -3.99 -19.63 16.36
C PRO A 102 -3.45 -18.31 16.93
N GLU A 103 -2.35 -18.35 17.70
CA GLU A 103 -1.75 -17.15 18.35
C GLU A 103 -1.38 -16.00 17.39
N SER A 104 -1.43 -16.21 16.07
CA SER A 104 -1.14 -15.19 15.05
C SER A 104 -2.05 -15.27 13.83
N GLY A 105 -3.18 -15.97 13.94
CA GLY A 105 -4.13 -16.10 12.84
C GLY A 105 -4.87 -14.77 12.62
N ILE A 106 -4.98 -14.33 11.37
CA ILE A 106 -5.73 -13.12 11.03
C ILE A 106 -7.20 -13.50 10.87
N SER A 107 -8.06 -13.02 11.76
CA SER A 107 -9.51 -13.16 11.61
C SER A 107 -10.09 -12.14 10.61
N ARG A 108 -11.38 -12.27 10.30
CA ARG A 108 -12.10 -11.24 9.53
C ARG A 108 -12.21 -9.94 10.32
N ASP A 109 -12.49 -10.03 11.62
CA ASP A 109 -12.72 -8.86 12.47
C ASP A 109 -11.42 -8.07 12.69
N ASP A 110 -10.27 -8.76 12.69
CA ASP A 110 -8.93 -8.15 12.68
C ASP A 110 -8.71 -7.30 11.44
N LEU A 111 -8.99 -7.83 10.24
CA LEU A 111 -8.85 -7.09 8.99
C LEU A 111 -9.74 -5.85 8.97
N GLU A 112 -11.00 -6.00 9.37
CA GLU A 112 -11.95 -4.89 9.44
C GLU A 112 -11.44 -3.78 10.36
N SER A 113 -11.01 -4.15 11.57
CA SER A 113 -10.56 -3.22 12.60
C SER A 113 -9.24 -2.54 12.21
N TYR A 114 -8.27 -3.31 11.70
CA TYR A 114 -6.98 -2.80 11.25
C TYR A 114 -7.16 -1.75 10.15
N PHE A 115 -7.89 -2.10 9.09
CA PHE A 115 -8.04 -1.20 7.95
C PHE A 115 -8.92 -0.01 8.26
N ALA A 116 -9.92 -0.13 9.13
CA ALA A 116 -10.69 1.03 9.61
C ALA A 116 -9.77 2.02 10.33
N LEU A 117 -8.90 1.55 11.24
CA LEU A 117 -7.93 2.39 11.94
C LEU A 117 -6.95 3.06 10.96
N VAL A 118 -6.31 2.30 10.08
CA VAL A 118 -5.31 2.82 9.13
C VAL A 118 -5.93 3.84 8.17
N ILE A 119 -7.13 3.57 7.65
CA ILE A 119 -7.83 4.50 6.75
C ILE A 119 -8.18 5.80 7.48
N ASN A 120 -8.62 5.74 8.74
CA ASN A 120 -8.91 6.92 9.53
C ASN A 120 -7.65 7.75 9.83
N LEU A 121 -6.50 7.12 10.00
CA LEU A 121 -5.23 7.81 10.26
C LEU A 121 -4.64 8.51 9.03
N ILE A 122 -4.87 7.95 7.83
CA ILE A 122 -4.31 8.46 6.58
C ILE A 122 -5.29 9.41 5.86
N GLY A 123 -6.59 9.23 6.06
CA GLY A 123 -7.64 10.06 5.47
C GLY A 123 -8.06 11.28 6.31
N ALA A 124 -7.44 11.50 7.47
CA ALA A 124 -7.61 12.68 8.33
C ALA A 124 -6.56 13.75 8.01
#